data_AF-A0A3N9UE18-F1
#
_entry.id   AF-A0A3N9UE18-F1
#
_cell.length_a   1.000
_cell.length_b   1.000
_cell.length_c   1.000
_cell.angle_alpha   90.00
_cell.angle_beta   90.00
_cell.angle_gamma   90.00
#
_symmetry.space_group_name_H-M   'P 1'
#
loop_
_entity.id
_entity.type
_entity.pdbx_description
1 polymer ?
#
loop_
_entity_poly.entity_id
_entity_poly.type
_entity_poly.pdbx_seq_one_letter_code
_entity_poly.pdbx_strand_id
1 'polypeptide(L)'
;MSGIIRVTPAELEAMSSRYGNESAQVEEQISRLDNMIQELQAMWEGESSRAFADQYADLRPSIQDMQRLLTDVSVQLKNTAHALANADRQIAGQIRG
;
A
#
# COMPACT_ATOMS: atom_id res chain seq x y z
N MET A 1 20.98 16.07 -16.04
CA MET A 1 20.01 15.29 -15.26
C MET A 1 20.43 15.31 -13.79
N SER A 2 20.17 16.40 -13.07
CA SER A 2 20.46 16.47 -11.63
C SER A 2 19.24 16.01 -10.84
N GLY A 3 18.85 14.74 -11.02
CA GLY A 3 17.91 14.08 -10.13
C GLY A 3 18.64 13.62 -8.88
N ILE A 4 19.26 14.55 -8.13
CA ILE A 4 19.78 14.24 -6.81
C ILE A 4 18.54 13.91 -5.98
N ILE A 5 18.27 12.62 -5.80
CA ILE A 5 17.35 12.15 -4.79
C ILE A 5 17.92 12.69 -3.47
N ARG A 6 17.33 13.76 -2.94
CA ARG A 6 17.72 14.36 -1.64
C ARG A 6 17.39 13.46 -0.45
N VAL A 7 16.83 12.28 -0.73
CA VAL A 7 16.32 11.32 0.24
C VAL A 7 17.34 10.21 0.40
N THR A 8 17.73 9.95 1.64
CA THR A 8 18.66 8.89 2.02
C THR A 8 18.01 7.50 1.85
N PRO A 9 18.79 6.42 1.71
CA PRO A 9 18.25 5.05 1.72
C PRO A 9 17.35 4.78 2.92
N ALA A 10 17.73 5.27 4.11
CA ALA A 10 16.97 5.09 5.35
C ALA A 10 15.60 5.79 5.30
N GLU A 11 15.51 6.99 4.72
CA GLU A 11 14.24 7.70 4.56
C GLU A 11 13.32 7.00 3.54
N LEU A 12 13.87 6.44 2.45
CA LEU A 12 13.10 5.63 1.50
C LEU A 12 12.56 4.35 2.14
N GLU A 13 13.36 3.68 2.99
CA GLU A 13 12.94 2.48 3.71
C GLU A 13 11.87 2.78 4.78
N ALA A 14 12.01 3.91 5.49
CA ALA A 14 10.98 4.40 6.40
C ALA A 14 9.68 4.71 5.67
N MET A 15 9.75 5.36 4.49
CA MET A 15 8.57 5.65 3.68
C MET A 15 7.94 4.36 3.14
N SER A 16 8.73 3.42 2.62
CA SER A 16 8.29 2.09 2.20
C SER A 16 7.48 1.39 3.30
N SER A 17 7.99 1.42 4.54
CA SER A 17 7.33 0.80 5.69
C SER A 17 5.98 1.45 5.99
N ARG A 18 5.88 2.79 5.87
CA ARG A 18 4.59 3.50 6.02
C ARG A 18 3.57 3.06 4.96
N TYR A 19 3.96 3.02 3.68
CA TYR A 19 3.07 2.54 2.62
C TYR A 19 2.61 1.09 2.84
N GLY A 20 3.48 0.22 3.35
CA GLY A 20 3.12 -1.14 3.73
C GLY A 20 2.08 -1.19 4.86
N ASN A 21 2.25 -0.35 5.89
CA ASN A 21 1.29 -0.25 7.00
C ASN A 21 -0.07 0.31 6.54
N GLU A 22 -0.08 1.31 5.68
CA GLU A 22 -1.33 1.86 5.10
C GLU A 22 -2.05 0.81 4.25
N SER A 23 -1.31 0.03 3.44
CA SER A 23 -1.87 -1.10 2.70
C SER A 23 -2.56 -2.11 3.62
N ALA A 24 -1.92 -2.50 4.72
CA ALA A 24 -2.50 -3.44 5.67
C ALA A 24 -3.77 -2.89 6.34
N GLN A 25 -3.77 -1.59 6.70
CA GLN A 25 -4.96 -0.93 7.26
C GLN A 25 -6.14 -0.91 6.28
N VAL A 26 -5.87 -0.72 4.97
CA VAL A 26 -6.91 -0.79 3.92
C VAL A 26 -7.47 -2.21 3.81
N GLU A 27 -6.62 -3.23 3.84
CA GLU A 27 -7.06 -4.63 3.81
C GLU A 27 -7.94 -5.00 5.01
N GLU A 28 -7.55 -4.57 6.21
CA GLU A 28 -8.38 -4.72 7.41
C GLU A 28 -9.70 -3.96 7.28
N GLN A 29 -9.69 -2.77 6.67
CA GLN A 29 -10.90 -1.98 6.46
C GLN A 29 -11.86 -2.67 5.48
N ILE A 30 -11.36 -3.25 4.39
CA ILE A 30 -12.16 -4.09 3.48
C ILE A 30 -12.80 -5.24 4.26
N SER A 31 -12.01 -5.94 5.08
CA SER A 31 -12.50 -7.08 5.87
C SER A 31 -13.61 -6.67 6.86
N ARG A 32 -13.46 -5.51 7.52
CA ARG A 32 -14.50 -4.95 8.40
C ARG A 32 -15.76 -4.59 7.64
N LEU A 33 -15.64 -3.95 6.47
CA LEU A 33 -16.77 -3.58 5.63
C LEU A 33 -17.51 -4.81 5.09
N ASP A 34 -16.78 -5.87 4.69
CA ASP A 34 -17.35 -7.15 4.26
C ASP A 34 -18.26 -7.72 5.38
N ASN A 35 -17.82 -7.71 6.64
CA ASN A 35 -18.63 -8.17 7.77
C ASN A 35 -19.85 -7.28 8.03
N MET A 36 -19.67 -5.95 8.01
CA MET A 36 -20.76 -5.01 8.23
C MET A 36 -21.88 -5.14 7.18
N ILE A 37 -21.52 -5.38 5.92
CA ILE A 37 -22.49 -5.60 4.83
C ILE A 37 -23.28 -6.88 5.08
N GLN A 38 -22.62 -7.96 5.52
CA GLN A 38 -23.31 -9.22 5.85
C GLN A 38 -24.28 -9.05 7.02
N GLU A 39 -23.86 -8.36 8.09
CA GLU A 39 -24.72 -8.02 9.22
C GLU A 39 -25.92 -7.17 8.79
N LEU A 40 -25.69 -6.15 7.94
CA LEU A 40 -26.74 -5.29 7.40
C LEU A 40 -27.77 -6.09 6.61
N GLN A 41 -27.33 -7.02 5.75
CA GLN A 41 -28.22 -7.89 4.98
C GLN A 41 -29.03 -8.85 5.86
N ALA A 42 -28.46 -9.31 6.99
CA ALA A 42 -29.15 -10.18 7.93
C ALA A 42 -30.18 -9.42 8.79
N MET A 43 -29.88 -8.19 9.20
CA MET A 43 -30.77 -7.35 10.02
C MET A 43 -31.88 -6.70 9.21
N TRP A 44 -31.59 -6.34 7.96
CA TRP A 44 -32.52 -5.64 7.08
C TRP A 44 -32.85 -6.53 5.88
N GLU A 45 -33.88 -7.36 6.03
CA GLU A 45 -34.45 -8.09 4.91
C GLU A 45 -35.20 -7.12 3.99
N GLY A 46 -34.72 -6.92 2.76
CA GLY A 46 -35.37 -6.04 1.79
C GLY A 46 -34.53 -5.71 0.57
N GLU A 47 -35.16 -5.09 -0.42
CA GLU A 47 -34.52 -4.68 -1.68
C GLU A 47 -33.46 -3.58 -1.45
N SER A 48 -33.68 -2.71 -0.46
CA SER A 48 -32.77 -1.60 -0.14
C SER A 48 -31.42 -2.07 0.42
N SER A 49 -31.38 -3.09 1.29
CA SER A 49 -30.13 -3.63 1.82
C SER A 49 -29.32 -4.34 0.73
N ARG A 50 -30.01 -5.00 -0.20
CA ARG A 50 -29.41 -5.60 -1.39
C ARG A 50 -28.74 -4.53 -2.27
N ALA A 51 -29.43 -3.41 -2.53
CA ALA A 51 -28.86 -2.32 -3.31
C ALA A 51 -27.59 -1.70 -2.67
N PHE A 52 -27.49 -1.64 -1.34
CA PHE A 52 -26.26 -1.22 -0.67
C PHE A 52 -25.14 -2.25 -0.80
N ALA A 53 -25.46 -3.53 -0.68
CA ALA A 53 -24.48 -4.60 -0.87
C ALA A 53 -23.93 -4.64 -2.30
N ASP A 54 -24.79 -4.42 -3.30
CA ASP A 54 -24.39 -4.37 -4.72
C ASP A 54 -23.45 -3.18 -4.97
N GLN A 55 -23.79 -1.99 -4.48
CA GLN A 55 -22.91 -0.80 -4.57
C GLN A 55 -21.54 -1.05 -3.94
N TYR A 56 -21.50 -1.71 -2.79
CA TYR A 56 -20.24 -2.05 -2.14
C TYR A 56 -19.45 -3.08 -2.95
N ALA A 57 -20.11 -4.12 -3.49
CA ALA A 57 -19.48 -5.12 -4.33
C ALA A 57 -18.85 -4.51 -5.59
N ASP A 58 -19.48 -3.49 -6.17
CA ASP A 58 -18.96 -2.74 -7.32
C ASP A 58 -17.74 -1.86 -6.97
N LEU A 59 -17.72 -1.28 -5.78
CA LEU A 59 -16.62 -0.41 -5.32
C LEU A 59 -15.41 -1.20 -4.78
N ARG A 60 -15.65 -2.38 -4.20
CA ARG A 60 -14.63 -3.22 -3.55
C ARG A 60 -13.39 -3.48 -4.43
N PRO A 61 -13.50 -3.80 -5.73
CA PRO A 61 -12.33 -3.94 -6.61
C PRO A 61 -11.44 -2.69 -6.65
N SER A 62 -12.03 -1.49 -6.70
CA SER A 62 -11.26 -0.24 -6.72
C SER A 62 -10.46 -0.02 -5.43
N ILE A 63 -11.03 -0.41 -4.28
CA ILE A 63 -10.34 -0.33 -2.98
C ILE A 63 -9.20 -1.37 -2.92
N GLN A 64 -9.41 -2.57 -3.48
CA GLN A 64 -8.37 -3.57 -3.61
C GLN A 64 -7.24 -3.11 -4.53
N ASP A 65 -7.56 -2.45 -5.64
CA ASP A 65 -6.55 -1.89 -6.54
C ASP A 65 -5.74 -0.78 -5.85
N MET A 66 -6.37 0.04 -5.01
CA MET A 66 -5.67 1.00 -4.15
C MET A 66 -4.73 0.30 -3.16
N GLN A 67 -5.17 -0.78 -2.50
CA GLN A 67 -4.33 -1.57 -1.60
C GLN A 67 -3.11 -2.15 -2.32
N ARG A 68 -3.30 -2.70 -3.52
CA ARG A 68 -2.19 -3.20 -4.36
C ARG A 68 -1.23 -2.07 -4.74
N LEU A 69 -1.74 -0.91 -5.14
CA LEU A 69 -0.91 0.25 -5.46
C LEU A 69 -0.03 0.66 -4.26
N LEU A 70 -0.58 0.70 -3.05
CA LEU A 70 0.20 1.00 -1.84
C LEU A 70 1.30 -0.03 -1.59
N THR A 71 0.99 -1.31 -1.79
CA THR A 71 1.96 -2.41 -1.71
C THR A 71 3.07 -2.26 -2.75
N ASP A 72 2.71 -1.99 -4.00
CA ASP A 72 3.67 -1.83 -5.10
C ASP A 72 4.60 -0.63 -4.85
N VAL A 73 4.06 0.49 -4.37
CA VAL A 73 4.86 1.66 -3.99
C VAL A 73 5.82 1.31 -2.85
N SER A 74 5.34 0.59 -1.83
CA SER A 74 6.19 0.12 -0.73
C SER A 74 7.38 -0.71 -1.25
N VAL A 75 7.13 -1.67 -2.14
CA VAL A 75 8.16 -2.53 -2.73
C VAL A 75 9.14 -1.72 -3.58
N GLN A 76 8.64 -0.80 -4.42
CA GLN A 76 9.47 0.04 -5.27
C GLN A 76 10.40 0.95 -4.44
N LEU A 77 9.89 1.56 -3.37
CA LEU A 77 10.68 2.40 -2.46
C LEU A 77 11.78 1.58 -1.77
N LYS A 78 11.45 0.37 -1.30
CA LYS A 78 12.43 -0.54 -0.68
C LYS A 78 13.53 -0.94 -1.65
N ASN A 79 13.17 -1.31 -2.88
CA ASN A 79 14.13 -1.67 -3.92
C ASN A 79 15.05 -0.49 -4.26
N THR A 80 14.49 0.72 -4.34
CA THR A 80 15.26 1.94 -4.59
C THR A 80 16.23 2.24 -3.44
N ALA A 81 15.80 2.08 -2.19
CA ALA A 81 16.65 2.24 -1.01
C ALA A 81 17.85 1.27 -1.06
N HIS A 82 17.62 0.00 -1.37
CA HIS A 82 18.67 -1.00 -1.50
C HIS A 82 19.64 -0.69 -2.65
N ALA A 83 19.13 -0.27 -3.81
CA ALA A 83 19.96 0.11 -4.95
C ALA A 83 20.88 1.30 -4.61
N LEU A 84 20.35 2.32 -3.95
CA LEU A 84 21.12 3.49 -3.54
C LEU A 84 22.20 3.13 -2.50
N ALA A 85 21.85 2.35 -1.47
CA ALA A 85 22.80 1.90 -0.46
C ALA A 85 23.92 1.00 -1.04
N ASN A 86 23.61 0.22 -2.09
CA ASN A 86 24.61 -0.58 -2.80
C ASN A 86 25.58 0.29 -3.60
N ALA A 87 25.05 1.28 -4.33
CA ALA A 87 25.86 2.23 -5.08
C ALA A 87 26.80 3.01 -4.16
N ASP A 88 26.30 3.50 -3.02
CA ASP A 88 27.11 4.23 -2.03
C ASP A 88 28.25 3.37 -1.47
N ARG A 89 27.97 2.11 -1.12
CA ARG A 89 29.01 1.16 -0.65
C ARG A 89 30.08 0.89 -1.70
N GLN A 90 29.69 0.75 -2.96
CA GLN A 90 30.62 0.52 -4.06
C GLN A 90 31.55 1.71 -4.27
N ILE A 91 31.01 2.94 -4.28
CA ILE A 91 31.80 4.18 -4.41
C ILE A 91 32.76 4.32 -3.21
N ALA A 92 32.27 4.09 -1.99
CA ALA A 92 33.09 4.18 -0.78
C ALA A 92 34.21 3.12 -0.71
N GLY A 93 34.05 1.98 -1.39
CA GLY A 93 35.08 0.95 -1.54
C GLY A 93 36.16 1.34 -2.54
N GLN A 94 35.78 1.99 -3.65
CA GLN A 94 36.72 2.47 -4.68
C GLN A 94 37.62 3.61 -4.19
N ILE A 95 37.10 4.51 -3.35
CA ILE A 95 37.88 5.64 -2.81
C ILE A 95 38.91 5.19 -1.76
N ARG A 96 38.67 4.05 -1.08
CA ARG A 96 39.58 3.49 -0.07
C ARG A 96 40.61 2.51 -0.63
N GLY A 97 40.51 2.14 -1.91
CA GLY A 97 41.42 1.23 -2.59
C GLY A 97 42.48 1.94 -3.43
#